data_AF-A0AAD6K6U2-F1
#
_entry.id   AF-A0AAD6K6U2-F1
#
_cell.length_a   1.000
_cell.length_b   1.000
_cell.length_c   1.000
_cell.angle_alpha   90.00
_cell.angle_beta   90.00
_cell.angle_gamma   90.00
#
_symmetry.space_group_name_H-M   'P 1'
#
loop_
_entity.id
_entity.type
_entity.pdbx_description
1 polymer ?
#
loop_
_entity_poly.entity_id
_entity_poly.type
_entity_poly.pdbx_seq_one_letter_code
_entity_poly.pdbx_strand_id
1 'polypeptide(L)'
;MLASLIDPQQALQWVSTRIQPYVPATRITGISVGNEVFTDDDTALLAYLVPAVVNIHGALAQLGLDGYIKVSTSNSLAVLSESFPPSAGTFNTEVSGVMSQFLHFLSSTESPFWINAYPYFAYKDKPDDVPLDYVLFKPNSGMDDPFTKLHYDNMLYAQVDAVIFAIARMGFNGVEVRVSETGWPSKGDSDEVGATLENAAAYNKNILRRQMNNEGTPLRPNMRVEVYLFALFNEDLKPGPTSERNYGLFQPDCTMAYNVGLSSLSSPSSSTLSNPSSSTLSSPSSTSSASISLASSATKDANTESLAVYWMVVCLLTFQVLIRRAY
;
A
#
# COMPACT_ATOMS: atom_id res chain seq x y z
N MET A 1 18.86 13.58 -0.65
CA MET A 1 19.04 12.27 0.00
C MET A 1 19.13 11.13 -1.02
N LEU A 2 18.27 11.06 -2.03
CA LEU A 2 18.35 9.98 -3.03
C LEU A 2 19.70 9.96 -3.78
N ALA A 3 20.17 11.12 -4.25
CA ALA A 3 21.45 11.23 -4.96
C ALA A 3 22.67 10.74 -4.17
N SER A 4 22.69 10.87 -2.83
CA SER A 4 23.82 10.38 -2.03
C SER A 4 23.85 8.85 -1.91
N LEU A 5 22.70 8.18 -2.09
CA LEU A 5 22.62 6.72 -1.98
C LEU A 5 23.15 5.99 -3.22
N ILE A 6 23.52 6.71 -4.29
CA ILE A 6 24.24 6.12 -5.43
C ILE A 6 25.70 5.77 -5.11
N ASP A 7 26.21 6.25 -3.97
CA ASP A 7 27.49 5.87 -3.39
C ASP A 7 27.29 4.68 -2.41
N PRO A 8 27.89 3.51 -2.67
CA PRO A 8 27.71 2.32 -1.83
C PRO A 8 28.13 2.52 -0.37
N GLN A 9 29.16 3.32 -0.10
CA GLN A 9 29.60 3.59 1.28
C GLN A 9 28.56 4.44 2.02
N GLN A 10 27.95 5.42 1.35
CA GLN A 10 26.89 6.23 1.94
C GLN A 10 25.60 5.42 2.14
N ALA A 11 25.27 4.51 1.22
CA ALA A 11 24.15 3.59 1.39
C ALA A 11 24.36 2.64 2.58
N LEU A 12 25.56 2.07 2.72
CA LEU A 12 25.92 1.25 3.88
C LEU A 12 25.83 2.05 5.17
N GLN A 13 26.40 3.25 5.21
CA GLN A 13 26.29 4.13 6.37
C GLN A 13 24.83 4.42 6.72
N TRP A 14 23.98 4.67 5.73
CA TRP A 14 22.56 4.90 5.96
C TRP A 14 21.88 3.67 6.57
N VAL A 15 22.08 2.46 6.02
CA VAL A 15 21.49 1.23 6.56
C VAL A 15 22.01 0.94 7.98
N SER A 16 23.32 1.06 8.22
CA SER A 16 23.93 0.82 9.53
C SER A 16 23.47 1.80 10.61
N THR A 17 23.06 3.01 10.23
CA THR A 17 22.62 4.04 11.19
C THR A 17 21.10 4.16 11.32
N ARG A 18 20.34 3.81 10.28
CA ARG A 18 18.88 4.01 10.22
C ARG A 18 18.07 2.72 10.33
N ILE A 19 18.68 1.56 10.05
CA ILE A 19 17.98 0.27 10.02
C ILE A 19 18.57 -0.68 11.05
N GLN A 20 19.87 -0.97 10.96
CA GLN A 20 20.54 -1.99 11.78
C GLN A 20 20.31 -1.82 13.29
N PRO A 21 20.34 -0.62 13.89
CA PRO A 21 20.20 -0.46 15.35
C PRO A 21 18.82 -0.86 15.89
N TYR A 22 17.81 -0.95 15.02
CA TYR A 22 16.43 -1.23 15.40
C TYR A 22 16.03 -2.69 15.18
N VAL A 23 16.86 -3.50 14.51
CA VAL A 23 16.58 -4.90 14.22
C VAL A 23 17.30 -5.80 15.26
N PRO A 24 16.66 -6.86 15.79
CA PRO A 24 15.32 -7.38 15.46
C PRO A 24 14.18 -6.84 16.33
N ALA A 25 14.44 -5.88 17.22
CA ALA A 25 13.42 -5.34 18.13
C ALA A 25 12.22 -4.74 17.39
N THR A 26 12.48 -4.11 16.24
CA THR A 26 11.48 -3.63 15.28
C THR A 26 11.50 -4.56 14.07
N ARG A 27 10.32 -5.09 13.69
CA ARG A 27 10.17 -5.95 12.51
C ARG A 27 10.08 -5.11 11.24
N ILE A 28 11.23 -4.61 10.78
CA ILE A 28 11.35 -3.93 9.49
C ILE A 28 11.29 -5.01 8.40
N THR A 29 10.33 -4.89 7.48
CA THR A 29 10.10 -5.87 6.39
C THR A 29 10.41 -5.31 5.01
N GLY A 30 10.53 -3.99 4.89
CA GLY A 30 10.99 -3.38 3.65
C GLY A 30 11.37 -1.92 3.77
N ILE A 31 12.04 -1.42 2.73
CA ILE A 31 12.50 -0.03 2.58
C ILE A 31 12.02 0.50 1.23
N SER A 32 11.30 1.64 1.25
CA SER A 32 10.93 2.37 0.03
C SER A 32 11.99 3.42 -0.25
N VAL A 33 12.78 3.21 -1.28
CA VAL A 33 13.82 4.16 -1.70
C VAL A 33 13.20 5.15 -2.67
N GLY A 34 12.62 6.21 -2.12
CA GLY A 34 11.81 7.18 -2.87
C GLY A 34 10.31 6.91 -2.77
N ASN A 35 9.54 7.90 -3.21
CA ASN A 35 8.09 7.84 -3.32
C ASN A 35 7.68 8.59 -4.59
N GLU A 36 7.00 7.91 -5.52
CA GLU A 36 6.48 8.47 -6.78
C GLU A 36 7.53 9.11 -7.69
N VAL A 37 8.79 8.70 -7.59
CA VAL A 37 9.94 9.27 -8.33
C VAL A 37 9.78 9.20 -9.85
N PHE A 38 9.07 8.19 -10.37
CA PHE A 38 8.83 8.05 -11.80
C PHE A 38 7.90 9.11 -12.39
N THR A 39 7.15 9.81 -11.55
CA THR A 39 6.17 10.83 -11.94
C THR A 39 6.48 12.18 -11.30
N ASP A 40 7.68 12.32 -10.72
CA ASP A 40 8.14 13.56 -10.10
C ASP A 40 8.59 14.56 -11.17
N ASP A 41 8.37 15.85 -10.91
CA ASP A 41 8.79 16.93 -11.81
C ASP A 41 10.33 17.04 -11.91
N ASP A 42 11.06 16.65 -10.86
CA ASP A 42 12.53 16.57 -10.88
C ASP A 42 12.99 15.28 -11.55
N THR A 43 13.01 15.32 -12.88
CA THR A 43 13.49 14.23 -13.74
C THR A 43 14.93 13.77 -13.45
N ALA A 44 15.76 14.57 -12.74
CA ALA A 44 17.09 14.12 -12.35
C ALA A 44 17.05 12.98 -11.33
N LEU A 45 15.97 12.89 -10.52
CA LEU A 45 15.80 11.83 -9.52
C LEU A 45 15.72 10.43 -10.15
N LEU A 46 15.18 10.32 -11.36
CA LEU A 46 15.09 9.06 -12.11
C LEU A 46 16.48 8.42 -12.33
N ALA A 47 17.50 9.23 -12.58
CA ALA A 47 18.86 8.75 -12.79
C ALA A 47 19.49 8.16 -11.51
N TYR A 48 19.00 8.56 -10.33
CA TYR A 48 19.52 8.11 -9.05
C TYR A 48 18.76 6.91 -8.47
N LEU A 49 17.51 6.70 -8.89
CA LEU A 49 16.59 5.76 -8.28
C LEU A 49 17.11 4.32 -8.27
N VAL A 50 17.39 3.74 -9.44
CA VAL A 50 17.83 2.34 -9.55
C VAL A 50 19.18 2.12 -8.87
N PRO A 51 20.23 2.95 -9.09
CA PRO A 51 21.48 2.81 -8.35
C PRO A 51 21.30 2.88 -6.82
N ALA A 52 20.45 3.79 -6.32
CA ALA A 52 20.18 3.91 -4.89
C ALA A 52 19.49 2.66 -4.32
N VAL A 53 18.46 2.14 -5.01
CA VAL A 53 17.76 0.90 -4.64
C VAL A 53 18.75 -0.28 -4.58
N VAL A 54 19.60 -0.43 -5.60
CA VAL A 54 20.62 -1.48 -5.68
C VAL A 54 21.63 -1.36 -4.52
N ASN A 55 22.10 -0.15 -4.22
CA ASN A 55 23.08 0.07 -3.16
C ASN A 55 22.50 -0.15 -1.75
N ILE A 56 21.24 0.24 -1.51
CA ILE A 56 20.54 -0.05 -0.25
C ILE A 56 20.40 -1.57 -0.07
N HIS A 57 20.01 -2.30 -1.11
CA HIS A 57 19.98 -3.76 -1.06
C HIS A 57 21.37 -4.36 -0.82
N GLY A 58 22.40 -3.87 -1.51
CA GLY A 58 23.78 -4.32 -1.32
C GLY A 58 24.28 -4.09 0.11
N ALA A 59 23.90 -2.98 0.73
CA ALA A 59 24.18 -2.69 2.13
C ALA A 59 23.45 -3.66 3.09
N LEU A 60 22.18 -3.97 2.83
CA LEU A 60 21.44 -4.98 3.59
C LEU A 60 22.12 -6.36 3.48
N ALA A 61 22.52 -6.76 2.27
CA ALA A 61 23.20 -8.04 2.03
C ALA A 61 24.54 -8.15 2.77
N GLN A 62 25.34 -7.08 2.78
CA GLN A 62 26.60 -7.04 3.57
C GLN A 62 26.37 -7.23 5.07
N LEU A 63 25.22 -6.80 5.57
CA LEU A 63 24.84 -6.92 6.98
C LEU A 63 24.02 -8.19 7.27
N GLY A 64 23.74 -9.02 6.25
CA GLY A 64 22.92 -10.23 6.36
C GLY A 64 21.44 -9.96 6.62
N LEU A 65 20.92 -8.81 6.18
CA LEU A 65 19.54 -8.36 6.43
C LEU A 65 18.60 -8.50 5.21
N ASP A 66 19.13 -8.81 4.03
CA ASP A 66 18.42 -8.87 2.74
C ASP A 66 17.44 -10.05 2.60
N GLY A 67 17.63 -11.12 3.39
CA GLY A 67 16.71 -12.24 3.44
C GLY A 67 15.33 -11.92 4.03
N TYR A 68 15.19 -10.80 4.74
CA TYR A 68 13.92 -10.41 5.40
C TYR A 68 13.52 -8.95 5.20
N ILE A 69 14.42 -8.06 4.79
CA ILE A 69 14.10 -6.67 4.41
C ILE A 69 14.12 -6.56 2.89
N LYS A 70 12.94 -6.44 2.27
CA LYS A 70 12.82 -6.19 0.83
C LYS A 70 13.05 -4.72 0.49
N VAL A 71 13.56 -4.43 -0.70
CA VAL A 71 13.80 -3.05 -1.13
C VAL A 71 12.98 -2.79 -2.39
N SER A 72 12.28 -1.67 -2.42
CA SER A 72 11.48 -1.25 -3.58
C SER A 72 11.39 0.28 -3.61
N THR A 73 10.54 0.81 -4.48
CA THR A 73 10.07 2.20 -4.42
C THR A 73 8.56 2.18 -4.57
N SER A 74 7.86 3.02 -3.82
CA SER A 74 6.45 3.31 -4.05
C SER A 74 6.29 4.11 -5.34
N ASN A 75 5.33 3.73 -6.20
CA ASN A 75 5.09 4.33 -7.50
C ASN A 75 3.67 4.86 -7.57
N SER A 76 3.46 6.05 -8.14
CA SER A 76 2.12 6.52 -8.50
C SER A 76 1.53 5.61 -9.58
N LEU A 77 0.20 5.44 -9.62
CA LEU A 77 -0.47 4.75 -10.73
C LEU A 77 -0.24 5.44 -12.09
N ALA A 78 0.11 6.73 -12.09
CA ALA A 78 0.46 7.49 -13.29
C ALA A 78 1.74 7.00 -14.00
N VAL A 79 2.45 5.99 -13.47
CA VAL A 79 3.49 5.29 -14.24
C VAL A 79 2.92 4.49 -15.43
N LEU A 80 1.60 4.20 -15.42
CA LEU A 80 0.91 3.54 -16.52
C LEU A 80 0.45 4.53 -17.59
N SER A 81 0.62 4.17 -18.87
CA SER A 81 0.00 4.86 -20.00
C SER A 81 -1.41 4.35 -20.27
N GLU A 82 -1.64 3.07 -20.04
CA GLU A 82 -2.93 2.40 -20.21
C GLU A 82 -3.20 1.53 -18.98
N SER A 83 -4.44 1.59 -18.49
CA SER A 83 -4.90 0.80 -17.34
C SER A 83 -6.31 0.23 -17.50
N PHE A 84 -7.01 0.56 -18.59
CA PHE A 84 -8.36 0.07 -18.88
C PHE A 84 -8.48 -0.47 -20.32
N PRO A 85 -8.97 -1.72 -20.53
CA PRO A 85 -9.22 -2.71 -19.48
C PRO A 85 -7.90 -3.14 -18.79
N PRO A 86 -7.92 -3.77 -17.60
CA PRO A 86 -6.70 -4.14 -16.88
C PRO A 86 -5.68 -4.92 -17.73
N SER A 87 -6.13 -5.83 -18.59
CA SER A 87 -5.25 -6.57 -19.52
C SER A 87 -4.51 -5.71 -20.54
N ALA A 88 -4.95 -4.48 -20.78
CA ALA A 88 -4.26 -3.51 -21.62
C ALA A 88 -3.12 -2.79 -20.89
N GLY A 89 -2.92 -3.05 -19.59
CA GLY A 89 -1.88 -2.44 -18.76
C GLY A 89 -0.52 -2.30 -19.46
N THR A 90 -0.01 -1.07 -19.54
CA THR A 90 1.32 -0.72 -20.05
C THR A 90 1.93 0.45 -19.30
N PHE A 91 3.23 0.43 -19.06
CA PHE A 91 3.97 1.58 -18.54
C PHE A 91 4.16 2.68 -19.58
N ASN A 92 4.24 3.92 -19.13
CA ASN A 92 4.60 5.06 -19.95
C ASN A 92 5.95 4.85 -20.64
N THR A 93 6.02 5.18 -21.93
CA THR A 93 7.23 4.98 -22.74
C THR A 93 8.41 5.79 -22.24
N GLU A 94 8.15 6.98 -21.68
CA GLU A 94 9.17 7.89 -21.14
C GLU A 94 9.95 7.29 -19.96
N VAL A 95 9.28 6.49 -19.12
CA VAL A 95 9.90 5.85 -17.95
C VAL A 95 10.31 4.41 -18.21
N SER A 96 9.89 3.81 -19.33
CA SER A 96 10.05 2.38 -19.63
C SER A 96 11.49 1.87 -19.53
N GLY A 97 12.48 2.68 -19.91
CA GLY A 97 13.90 2.32 -19.83
C GLY A 97 14.40 2.16 -18.39
N VAL A 98 14.05 3.09 -17.49
CA VAL A 98 14.40 3.01 -16.06
C VAL A 98 13.53 1.97 -15.36
N MET A 99 12.25 1.88 -15.73
CA MET A 99 11.32 0.87 -15.23
C MET A 99 11.83 -0.55 -15.51
N SER A 100 12.35 -0.82 -16.71
CA SER A 100 12.92 -2.13 -17.05
C SER A 100 14.10 -2.51 -16.14
N GLN A 101 14.97 -1.55 -15.82
CA GLN A 101 16.10 -1.78 -14.91
C GLN A 101 15.62 -2.04 -13.49
N PHE A 102 14.60 -1.30 -13.04
CA PHE A 102 13.98 -1.48 -11.75
C PHE A 102 13.29 -2.85 -11.62
N LEU A 103 12.51 -3.27 -12.63
CA LEU A 103 11.86 -4.59 -12.65
C LEU A 103 12.88 -5.74 -12.68
N HIS A 104 14.00 -5.57 -13.36
CA HIS A 104 15.11 -6.53 -13.31
C HIS A 104 15.67 -6.66 -11.89
N PHE A 105 15.90 -5.53 -11.21
CA PHE A 105 16.31 -5.53 -9.80
C PHE A 105 15.28 -6.26 -8.92
N LEU A 106 13.99 -5.92 -9.02
CA LEU A 106 12.92 -6.54 -8.24
C LEU A 106 12.86 -8.06 -8.47
N SER A 107 12.91 -8.49 -9.73
CA SER A 107 12.91 -9.91 -10.08
C SER A 107 14.14 -10.64 -9.54
N SER A 108 15.32 -10.03 -9.56
CA SER A 108 16.57 -10.66 -9.10
C SER A 108 16.68 -10.77 -7.57
N THR A 109 15.92 -9.96 -6.83
CA THR A 109 15.94 -9.89 -5.36
C THR A 109 14.65 -10.42 -4.71
N GLU A 110 13.73 -10.93 -5.54
CA GLU A 110 12.38 -11.33 -5.13
C GLU A 110 11.68 -10.23 -4.32
N SER A 111 11.88 -8.97 -4.73
CA SER A 111 11.27 -7.81 -4.09
C SER A 111 9.95 -7.44 -4.79
N PRO A 112 8.91 -7.05 -4.05
CA PRO A 112 7.64 -6.62 -4.62
C PRO A 112 7.73 -5.26 -5.31
N PHE A 113 6.90 -5.05 -6.32
CA PHE A 113 6.58 -3.74 -6.86
C PHE A 113 5.55 -3.04 -5.96
N TRP A 114 5.83 -1.81 -5.53
CA TRP A 114 4.93 -1.04 -4.67
C TRP A 114 4.19 0.03 -5.46
N ILE A 115 2.86 0.02 -5.36
CA ILE A 115 2.00 0.97 -6.07
C ILE A 115 1.12 1.75 -5.09
N ASN A 116 1.10 3.07 -5.24
CA ASN A 116 0.12 3.96 -4.65
C ASN A 116 -1.09 3.99 -5.59
N ALA A 117 -2.21 3.41 -5.16
CA ALA A 117 -3.38 3.19 -6.00
C ALA A 117 -4.64 3.73 -5.31
N TYR A 118 -5.27 4.73 -5.94
CA TYR A 118 -6.39 5.47 -5.37
C TYR A 118 -7.57 5.51 -6.36
N PRO A 119 -8.56 4.61 -6.23
CA PRO A 119 -9.83 4.69 -6.95
C PRO A 119 -10.56 6.03 -6.78
N TYR A 120 -10.32 6.74 -5.68
CA TYR A 120 -10.86 8.07 -5.41
C TYR A 120 -10.58 9.05 -6.56
N PHE A 121 -9.35 9.10 -7.09
CA PHE A 121 -9.02 10.08 -8.14
C PHE A 121 -9.79 9.82 -9.44
N ALA A 122 -9.95 8.56 -9.84
CA ALA A 122 -10.76 8.21 -11.02
C ALA A 122 -12.23 8.66 -10.85
N TYR A 123 -12.79 8.48 -9.66
CA TYR A 123 -14.15 8.94 -9.36
C TYR A 123 -14.27 10.46 -9.29
N LYS A 124 -13.32 11.14 -8.63
CA LYS A 124 -13.27 12.61 -8.56
C LYS A 124 -13.26 13.22 -9.96
N ASP A 125 -12.45 12.66 -10.87
CA ASP A 125 -12.26 13.22 -12.22
C ASP A 125 -13.44 12.94 -13.15
N LYS A 126 -14.10 11.78 -13.01
CA LYS A 126 -15.22 11.35 -13.87
C LYS A 126 -16.36 10.70 -13.08
N PRO A 127 -17.06 11.45 -12.21
CA PRO A 127 -18.10 10.89 -11.34
C PRO A 127 -19.32 10.37 -12.10
N ASP A 128 -19.55 10.86 -13.32
CA ASP A 128 -20.64 10.41 -14.19
C ASP A 128 -20.32 9.10 -14.93
N ASP A 129 -19.03 8.81 -15.16
CA ASP A 129 -18.56 7.61 -15.89
C ASP A 129 -18.10 6.49 -14.95
N VAL A 130 -17.63 6.84 -13.75
CA VAL A 130 -17.10 5.89 -12.76
C VAL A 130 -18.15 5.65 -11.68
N PRO A 131 -18.76 4.46 -11.60
CA PRO A 131 -19.78 4.20 -10.59
C PRO A 131 -19.21 4.28 -9.17
N LEU A 132 -19.85 5.05 -8.30
CA LEU A 132 -19.40 5.21 -6.91
C LEU A 132 -19.32 3.86 -6.17
N ASP A 133 -20.30 2.97 -6.39
CA ASP A 133 -20.29 1.66 -5.73
C ASP A 133 -19.12 0.76 -6.15
N TYR A 134 -18.63 0.91 -7.40
CA TYR A 134 -17.47 0.19 -7.93
C TYR A 134 -16.16 0.61 -7.27
N VAL A 135 -16.00 1.91 -6.99
CA VAL A 135 -14.80 2.43 -6.31
C VAL A 135 -14.87 2.32 -4.78
N LEU A 136 -16.05 2.10 -4.21
CA LEU A 136 -16.26 1.90 -2.76
C LEU A 136 -16.35 0.43 -2.33
N PHE A 137 -16.11 -0.53 -3.23
CA PHE A 137 -16.28 -1.97 -2.98
C PHE A 137 -17.69 -2.36 -2.49
N LYS A 138 -18.71 -1.60 -2.91
CA LYS A 138 -20.13 -1.92 -2.64
C LYS A 138 -20.66 -2.85 -3.74
N PRO A 139 -21.77 -3.58 -3.52
CA PRO A 139 -22.38 -4.38 -4.58
C PRO A 139 -22.68 -3.54 -5.82
N ASN A 140 -22.15 -3.95 -6.97
CA ASN A 140 -22.30 -3.28 -8.25
C ASN A 140 -22.22 -4.30 -9.40
N SER A 141 -22.39 -3.86 -10.64
CA SER A 141 -22.30 -4.75 -11.81
C SER A 141 -20.88 -5.18 -12.17
N GLY A 142 -19.87 -4.57 -11.57
CA GLY A 142 -18.45 -4.73 -11.89
C GLY A 142 -18.12 -4.31 -13.31
N MET A 143 -16.94 -4.73 -13.76
CA MET A 143 -16.51 -4.70 -15.15
C MET A 143 -15.93 -6.06 -15.54
N ASP A 144 -16.21 -6.49 -16.78
CA ASP A 144 -15.55 -7.65 -17.37
C ASP A 144 -14.41 -7.18 -18.27
N ASP A 145 -13.21 -7.71 -18.05
CA ASP A 145 -12.11 -7.52 -18.99
C ASP A 145 -12.44 -8.26 -20.31
N PRO A 146 -12.52 -7.55 -21.45
CA PRO A 146 -12.99 -8.14 -22.70
C PRO A 146 -12.04 -9.18 -23.28
N PHE A 147 -10.77 -9.20 -22.86
CA PHE A 147 -9.75 -10.12 -23.38
C PHE A 147 -9.54 -11.32 -22.45
N THR A 148 -9.40 -11.07 -21.15
CA THR A 148 -9.11 -12.13 -20.16
C THR A 148 -10.37 -12.77 -19.59
N LYS A 149 -11.53 -12.12 -19.74
CA LYS A 149 -12.82 -12.50 -19.14
C LYS A 149 -12.81 -12.51 -17.61
N LEU A 150 -11.81 -11.87 -17.00
CA LEU A 150 -11.77 -11.65 -15.56
C LEU A 150 -12.82 -10.59 -15.19
N HIS A 151 -13.59 -10.90 -14.16
CA HIS A 151 -14.58 -10.00 -13.59
C HIS A 151 -13.97 -9.22 -12.43
N TYR A 152 -14.03 -7.90 -12.51
CA TYR A 152 -13.60 -7.00 -11.44
C TYR A 152 -14.83 -6.36 -10.82
N ASP A 153 -15.10 -6.68 -9.56
CA ASP A 153 -16.20 -6.08 -8.79
C ASP A 153 -15.78 -4.76 -8.10
N ASN A 154 -14.49 -4.40 -8.20
CA ASN A 154 -13.95 -3.17 -7.64
C ASN A 154 -12.74 -2.63 -8.44
N MET A 155 -12.55 -1.31 -8.38
CA MET A 155 -11.49 -0.64 -9.15
C MET A 155 -10.09 -0.90 -8.62
N LEU A 156 -9.88 -1.02 -7.30
CA LEU A 156 -8.53 -1.18 -6.76
C LEU A 156 -7.86 -2.46 -7.30
N TYR A 157 -8.62 -3.56 -7.37
CA TYR A 157 -8.10 -4.82 -7.92
C TYR A 157 -7.88 -4.76 -9.42
N ALA A 158 -8.72 -4.00 -10.14
CA ALA A 158 -8.50 -3.71 -11.56
C ALA A 158 -7.19 -2.92 -11.76
N GLN A 159 -6.90 -1.92 -10.93
CA GLN A 159 -5.66 -1.14 -10.97
C GLN A 159 -4.43 -1.99 -10.65
N VAL A 160 -4.50 -2.84 -9.61
CA VAL A 160 -3.41 -3.77 -9.25
C VAL A 160 -3.13 -4.75 -10.40
N ASP A 161 -4.16 -5.32 -11.00
CA ASP A 161 -3.98 -6.23 -12.14
C ASP A 161 -3.48 -5.52 -13.39
N ALA A 162 -3.87 -4.26 -13.63
CA ALA A 162 -3.28 -3.45 -14.71
C ALA A 162 -1.76 -3.29 -14.56
N VAL A 163 -1.28 -3.06 -13.32
CA VAL A 163 0.16 -3.05 -13.03
C VAL A 163 0.79 -4.42 -13.26
N ILE A 164 0.14 -5.51 -12.82
CA ILE A 164 0.64 -6.88 -13.04
C ILE A 164 0.77 -7.18 -14.55
N PHE A 165 -0.22 -6.80 -15.36
CA PHE A 165 -0.16 -6.96 -16.82
C PHE A 165 0.94 -6.09 -17.45
N ALA A 166 1.12 -4.85 -17.01
CA ALA A 166 2.19 -3.99 -17.48
C ALA A 166 3.58 -4.58 -17.22
N ILE A 167 3.81 -5.12 -16.01
CA ILE A 167 5.05 -5.79 -15.62
C ILE A 167 5.28 -7.06 -16.46
N ALA A 168 4.24 -7.88 -16.64
CA ALA A 168 4.31 -9.10 -17.44
C ALA A 168 4.65 -8.80 -18.91
N ARG A 169 4.13 -7.71 -19.47
CA ARG A 169 4.42 -7.25 -20.83
C ARG A 169 5.87 -6.82 -21.03
N MET A 170 6.53 -6.37 -19.96
CA MET A 170 7.98 -6.10 -19.95
C MET A 170 8.83 -7.37 -19.76
N GLY A 171 8.21 -8.54 -19.62
CA GLY A 171 8.90 -9.83 -19.49
C GLY A 171 9.16 -10.27 -18.05
N PHE A 172 8.73 -9.50 -17.04
CA PHE A 172 9.01 -9.78 -15.63
C PHE A 172 7.86 -10.51 -14.94
N ASN A 173 7.45 -11.63 -15.53
CA ASN A 173 6.42 -12.49 -14.95
C ASN A 173 6.83 -12.93 -13.53
N GLY A 174 5.92 -12.83 -12.57
CA GLY A 174 6.14 -13.31 -11.20
C GLY A 174 6.53 -12.25 -10.17
N VAL A 175 6.88 -11.02 -10.57
CA VAL A 175 7.03 -9.91 -9.61
C VAL A 175 5.68 -9.72 -8.89
N GLU A 176 5.74 -9.71 -7.56
CA GLU A 176 4.59 -9.42 -6.68
C GLU A 176 4.24 -7.94 -6.76
N VAL A 177 2.95 -7.58 -6.73
CA VAL A 177 2.51 -6.19 -6.61
C VAL A 177 1.82 -6.01 -5.26
N ARG A 178 2.23 -4.99 -4.51
CA ARG A 178 1.61 -4.58 -3.25
C ARG A 178 1.17 -3.13 -3.35
N VAL A 179 0.09 -2.80 -2.66
CA VAL A 179 -0.43 -1.44 -2.57
C VAL A 179 0.26 -0.74 -1.40
N SER A 180 1.21 0.14 -1.70
CA SER A 180 1.95 0.91 -0.69
C SER A 180 1.13 2.06 -0.11
N GLU A 181 0.14 2.54 -0.85
CA GLU A 181 -0.82 3.52 -0.35
C GLU A 181 -2.17 3.38 -1.05
N THR A 182 -3.25 3.47 -0.27
CA THR A 182 -4.60 3.66 -0.77
C THR A 182 -5.51 4.23 0.32
N GLY A 183 -6.45 5.08 -0.04
CA GLY A 183 -7.33 5.73 0.93
C GLY A 183 -8.44 6.52 0.25
N TRP A 184 -9.26 7.17 1.07
CA TRP A 184 -10.34 8.03 0.60
C TRP A 184 -10.51 9.21 1.55
N PRO A 185 -10.50 10.46 1.05
CA PRO A 185 -10.55 11.64 1.91
C PRO A 185 -11.96 11.84 2.47
N SER A 186 -12.03 12.17 3.75
CA SER A 186 -13.30 12.41 4.47
C SER A 186 -13.90 13.79 4.25
N LYS A 187 -13.14 14.70 3.66
CA LYS A 187 -13.54 16.07 3.34
C LYS A 187 -12.64 16.62 2.24
N GLY A 188 -13.20 17.32 1.28
CA GLY A 188 -12.45 18.00 0.22
C GLY A 188 -13.00 19.39 -0.10
N ASP A 189 -12.39 20.05 -1.07
CA ASP A 189 -12.87 21.30 -1.68
C ASP A 189 -14.12 21.05 -2.54
N SER A 190 -14.74 22.12 -3.05
CA SER A 190 -16.02 22.01 -3.79
C SER A 190 -15.95 21.20 -5.08
N ASP A 191 -14.77 21.08 -5.68
CA ASP A 191 -14.50 20.30 -6.89
C ASP A 191 -13.97 18.87 -6.58
N GLU A 192 -13.87 18.51 -5.30
CA GLU A 192 -13.40 17.20 -4.83
C GLU A 192 -14.57 16.24 -4.62
N VAL A 193 -15.27 15.93 -5.72
CA VAL A 193 -16.47 15.11 -5.71
C VAL A 193 -16.18 13.75 -5.07
N GLY A 194 -17.04 13.37 -4.13
CA GLY A 194 -16.93 12.10 -3.39
C GLY A 194 -16.12 12.18 -2.10
N ALA A 195 -15.39 13.27 -1.80
CA ALA A 195 -14.65 13.44 -0.55
C ALA A 195 -15.60 13.73 0.64
N THR A 196 -16.19 12.68 1.20
CA THR A 196 -17.15 12.75 2.30
C THR A 196 -16.83 11.73 3.38
N LEU A 197 -17.24 12.02 4.62
CA LEU A 197 -17.11 11.10 5.76
C LEU A 197 -17.74 9.73 5.48
N GLU A 198 -18.89 9.70 4.80
CA GLU A 198 -19.60 8.47 4.47
C GLU A 198 -18.80 7.61 3.49
N ASN A 199 -18.28 8.22 2.41
CA ASN A 199 -17.51 7.50 1.41
C ASN A 199 -16.15 7.04 1.97
N ALA A 200 -15.47 7.88 2.75
CA ALA A 200 -14.23 7.52 3.43
C ALA A 200 -14.42 6.33 4.39
N ALA A 201 -15.51 6.36 5.18
CA ALA A 201 -15.87 5.26 6.06
C ALA A 201 -16.19 3.98 5.27
N ALA A 202 -16.92 4.07 4.15
CA ALA A 202 -17.26 2.93 3.31
C ALA A 202 -16.02 2.30 2.67
N TYR A 203 -15.18 3.10 2.01
CA TYR A 203 -13.98 2.66 1.31
C TYR A 203 -13.02 1.92 2.26
N ASN A 204 -12.61 2.59 3.34
CA ASN A 204 -11.62 2.04 4.27
C ASN A 204 -12.17 0.83 5.02
N LYS A 205 -13.45 0.83 5.43
CA LYS A 205 -14.09 -0.34 6.06
C LYS A 205 -14.14 -1.55 5.12
N ASN A 206 -14.47 -1.34 3.84
CA ASN A 206 -14.59 -2.44 2.90
C ASN A 206 -13.24 -3.02 2.51
N ILE A 207 -12.19 -2.20 2.35
CA ILE A 207 -10.82 -2.71 2.18
C ILE A 207 -10.41 -3.54 3.39
N LEU A 208 -10.61 -3.04 4.61
CA LEU A 208 -10.25 -3.78 5.82
C LEU A 208 -10.92 -5.16 5.87
N ARG A 209 -12.20 -5.26 5.48
CA ARG A 209 -12.90 -6.54 5.39
C ARG A 209 -12.29 -7.48 4.36
N ARG A 210 -11.96 -6.99 3.16
CA ARG A 210 -11.30 -7.80 2.11
C ARG A 210 -9.91 -8.27 2.55
N GLN A 211 -9.14 -7.39 3.20
CA GLN A 211 -7.85 -7.74 3.79
C GLN A 211 -7.96 -8.83 4.86
N MET A 212 -9.01 -8.81 5.67
CA MET A 212 -9.26 -9.87 6.67
C MET A 212 -9.68 -11.20 6.07
N ASN A 213 -10.28 -11.17 4.88
CA ASN A 213 -10.62 -12.38 4.13
C ASN A 213 -9.43 -12.91 3.30
N ASN A 214 -8.23 -12.31 3.44
CA ASN A 214 -7.05 -12.62 2.64
C ASN A 214 -7.32 -12.58 1.12
N GLU A 215 -8.17 -11.66 0.69
CA GLU A 215 -8.64 -11.60 -0.69
C GLU A 215 -7.54 -11.16 -1.67
N GLY A 216 -7.47 -11.88 -2.80
CA GLY A 216 -6.59 -11.56 -3.93
C GLY A 216 -7.35 -10.87 -5.06
N THR A 217 -6.63 -10.43 -6.09
CA THR A 217 -7.26 -9.89 -7.30
C THR A 217 -7.86 -11.00 -8.18
N PRO A 218 -8.74 -10.69 -9.14
CA PRO A 218 -9.20 -11.67 -10.13
C PRO A 218 -8.09 -12.41 -10.87
N LEU A 219 -6.97 -11.75 -11.22
CA LEU A 219 -5.83 -12.40 -11.86
C LEU A 219 -5.02 -13.29 -10.90
N ARG A 220 -4.94 -12.93 -9.62
CA ARG A 220 -4.19 -13.67 -8.59
C ARG A 220 -5.08 -13.99 -7.37
N PRO A 221 -6.14 -14.81 -7.53
CA PRO A 221 -7.16 -14.99 -6.49
C PRO A 221 -6.64 -15.72 -5.24
N ASN A 222 -5.55 -16.49 -5.39
CA ASN A 222 -4.92 -17.24 -4.32
C ASN A 222 -3.77 -16.49 -3.62
N MET A 223 -3.53 -15.23 -3.98
CA MET A 223 -2.48 -14.40 -3.40
C MET A 223 -3.12 -13.11 -2.87
N ARG A 224 -3.20 -13.00 -1.55
CA ARG A 224 -3.71 -11.80 -0.89
C ARG A 224 -2.99 -10.55 -1.42
N VAL A 225 -3.74 -9.50 -1.73
CA VAL A 225 -3.15 -8.18 -2.01
C VAL A 225 -2.68 -7.57 -0.69
N GLU A 226 -1.39 -7.35 -0.51
CA GLU A 226 -0.90 -6.57 0.64
C GLU A 226 -1.19 -5.08 0.40
N VAL A 227 -1.81 -4.43 1.38
CA VAL A 227 -2.30 -3.04 1.28
C VAL A 227 -1.93 -2.28 2.53
N TYR A 228 -1.39 -1.08 2.34
CA TYR A 228 -1.19 -0.06 3.37
C TYR A 228 -2.22 1.05 3.19
N LEU A 229 -3.06 1.26 4.21
CA LEU A 229 -4.07 2.32 4.20
C LEU A 229 -3.42 3.68 4.46
N PHE A 230 -3.70 4.64 3.58
CA PHE A 230 -3.34 6.03 3.71
C PHE A 230 -4.53 6.83 4.25
N ALA A 231 -4.46 7.44 5.44
CA ALA A 231 -3.37 7.39 6.41
C ALA A 231 -3.90 7.16 7.82
N LEU A 232 -3.01 6.97 8.79
CA LEU A 232 -3.42 6.79 10.18
C LEU A 232 -4.10 8.05 10.75
N PHE A 233 -3.52 9.23 10.50
CA PHE A 233 -4.03 10.50 11.04
C PHE A 233 -4.37 11.49 9.92
N ASN A 234 -5.25 12.44 10.22
CA ASN A 234 -5.35 13.67 9.45
C ASN A 234 -4.07 14.49 9.64
N GLU A 235 -3.44 14.92 8.55
CA GLU A 235 -2.15 15.61 8.55
C GLU A 235 -2.38 17.07 8.12
N ASP A 236 -2.59 17.96 9.11
CA ASP A 236 -3.04 19.35 8.91
C ASP A 236 -2.04 20.25 8.16
N LEU A 237 -0.75 19.88 8.16
CA LEU A 237 0.32 20.56 7.44
C LEU A 237 0.48 20.11 5.98
N LYS A 238 -0.29 19.14 5.48
CA LYS A 238 -0.17 18.71 4.08
C LYS A 238 -0.56 19.85 3.12
N PRO A 239 0.30 20.17 2.13
CA PRO A 239 -0.01 21.17 1.11
C PRO A 239 -1.10 20.66 0.16
N GLY A 240 -1.59 21.53 -0.73
CA GLY A 240 -2.56 21.16 -1.75
C GLY A 240 -4.03 21.29 -1.28
N PRO A 241 -4.96 20.59 -1.94
CA PRO A 241 -6.40 20.74 -1.71
C PRO A 241 -6.82 20.25 -0.33
N THR A 242 -8.06 20.55 0.08
CA THR A 242 -8.58 20.18 1.40
C THR A 242 -8.55 18.67 1.66
N SER A 243 -8.75 17.84 0.64
CA SER A 243 -8.64 16.38 0.76
C SER A 243 -7.33 15.91 1.38
N GLU A 244 -6.19 16.52 1.03
CA GLU A 244 -4.86 16.11 1.48
C GLU A 244 -4.72 16.10 3.01
N ARG A 245 -5.49 16.95 3.70
CA ARG A 245 -5.49 17.06 5.17
C ARG A 245 -6.51 16.14 5.85
N ASN A 246 -7.28 15.35 5.08
CA ASN A 246 -8.49 14.66 5.55
C ASN A 246 -8.55 13.15 5.20
N TYR A 247 -7.41 12.51 4.91
CA TYR A 247 -7.32 11.05 4.65
C TYR A 247 -7.27 10.17 5.91
N GLY A 248 -7.08 10.75 7.09
CA GLY A 248 -6.86 10.03 8.32
C GLY A 248 -8.03 9.15 8.76
N LEU A 249 -7.72 7.96 9.27
CA LEU A 249 -8.67 7.17 10.06
C LEU A 249 -8.96 7.82 11.43
N PHE A 250 -7.99 8.58 11.95
CA PHE A 250 -8.06 9.27 13.23
C PHE A 250 -7.73 10.75 13.08
N GLN A 251 -8.23 11.54 14.03
CA GLN A 251 -7.77 12.92 14.25
C GLN A 251 -6.42 12.91 14.99
N PRO A 252 -5.66 14.02 14.98
CA PRO A 252 -4.38 14.12 15.68
C PRO A 252 -4.47 13.85 17.20
N ASP A 253 -5.64 14.06 17.80
CA ASP A 253 -5.93 13.77 19.21
C ASP A 253 -6.28 12.29 19.49
N CYS A 254 -6.09 11.42 18.49
CA CYS A 254 -6.41 9.99 18.52
C CYS A 254 -7.90 9.63 18.60
N THR A 255 -8.81 10.61 18.48
CA THR A 255 -10.22 10.30 18.26
C THR A 255 -10.44 9.79 16.84
N MET A 256 -11.44 8.93 16.63
CA MET A 256 -11.75 8.44 15.29
C MET A 256 -12.26 9.59 14.41
N ALA A 257 -11.72 9.75 13.21
CA ALA A 257 -12.30 10.65 12.22
C ALA A 257 -13.67 10.11 11.75
N TYR A 258 -13.75 8.79 11.59
CA TYR A 258 -14.96 8.04 11.28
C TYR A 258 -14.76 6.56 11.67
N ASN A 259 -15.86 5.84 11.91
CA ASN A 259 -15.78 4.45 12.37
C ASN A 259 -15.69 3.46 11.20
N VAL A 260 -14.52 2.84 11.03
CA VAL A 260 -14.27 1.77 10.04
C VAL A 260 -14.49 0.34 10.60
N GLY A 261 -14.96 0.22 11.85
CA GLY A 261 -15.34 -1.05 12.46
C GLY A 261 -14.17 -1.84 13.06
N LEU A 262 -12.99 -1.24 13.25
CA LEU A 262 -11.79 -1.91 13.81
C LEU A 262 -12.06 -2.64 15.14
N SER A 263 -12.94 -2.12 15.99
CA SER A 263 -13.35 -2.74 17.25
C SER A 263 -14.27 -3.96 17.10
N SER A 264 -14.98 -4.09 15.97
CA SER A 264 -15.79 -5.26 15.64
C SER A 264 -15.01 -6.36 14.90
N LEU A 265 -13.87 -6.00 14.31
CA LEU A 265 -12.99 -6.89 13.55
C LEU A 265 -12.08 -7.75 14.45
N SER A 266 -12.01 -7.44 15.76
CA SER A 266 -11.31 -8.22 16.78
C SER A 266 -12.17 -9.32 17.42
N SER A 267 -13.44 -9.46 17.03
CA SER A 267 -14.32 -10.53 17.50
C SER A 267 -14.39 -11.65 16.47
N PRO A 268 -13.87 -12.86 16.75
CA PRO A 268 -14.25 -14.00 15.94
C PRO A 268 -15.75 -14.20 16.13
N SER A 269 -16.49 -14.23 15.03
CA SER A 269 -17.91 -14.56 15.01
C SER A 269 -18.09 -15.92 15.68
N SER A 270 -18.58 -15.92 16.92
CA SER A 270 -19.08 -17.10 17.60
C SER A 270 -20.37 -17.55 16.91
N SER A 271 -20.21 -18.30 15.82
CA SER A 271 -21.29 -19.09 15.27
C SER A 271 -21.66 -20.15 16.32
N THR A 272 -22.82 -19.97 16.93
CA THR A 272 -23.42 -20.94 17.84
C THR A 272 -23.88 -22.15 17.04
N LEU A 273 -23.03 -23.18 16.96
CA LEU A 273 -23.45 -24.52 16.58
C LEU A 273 -23.45 -25.43 17.81
N SER A 274 -24.66 -25.85 18.18
CA SER A 274 -24.93 -26.95 19.11
C SER A 274 -24.32 -28.26 18.58
N ASN A 275 -23.45 -28.86 19.39
CA ASN A 275 -22.82 -30.16 19.16
C ASN A 275 -23.84 -31.31 19.35
N PRO A 276 -23.67 -32.47 18.69
CA PRO A 276 -22.85 -33.49 19.35
C PRO A 276 -21.93 -34.34 18.44
N SER A 277 -20.73 -34.61 18.97
CA SER A 277 -19.99 -35.88 18.94
C SER A 277 -19.60 -36.53 17.60
N SER A 278 -18.32 -36.37 17.19
CA SER A 278 -17.47 -37.50 16.76
C SER A 278 -16.02 -37.04 16.50
N SER A 279 -15.07 -37.89 16.89
CA SER A 279 -13.62 -37.72 16.83
C SER A 279 -13.02 -37.87 15.43
N THR A 280 -12.20 -36.91 14.99
CA THR A 280 -11.12 -37.12 14.00
C THR A 280 -9.99 -36.11 14.21
N LEU A 281 -8.74 -36.61 14.24
CA LEU A 281 -7.52 -35.81 14.20
C LEU A 281 -7.39 -35.09 12.85
N SER A 282 -7.05 -33.81 12.86
CA SER A 282 -6.55 -33.10 11.68
C SER A 282 -5.50 -32.05 12.07
N SER A 283 -4.43 -32.05 11.30
CA SER A 283 -3.18 -31.27 11.40
C SER A 283 -3.38 -29.75 11.50
N PRO A 284 -2.41 -29.00 12.06
CA PRO A 284 -2.54 -27.55 12.17
C PRO A 284 -2.40 -26.89 10.80
N SER A 285 -3.50 -26.38 10.26
CA SER A 285 -3.49 -25.40 9.19
C SER A 285 -2.87 -24.11 9.72
N SER A 286 -1.79 -23.64 9.07
CA SER A 286 -1.18 -22.33 9.34
C SER A 286 -2.16 -21.23 8.95
N THR A 287 -2.97 -20.77 9.90
CA THR A 287 -3.77 -19.57 9.76
C THR A 287 -2.83 -18.37 9.71
N SER A 288 -2.52 -17.90 8.49
CA SER A 288 -1.96 -16.57 8.28
C SER A 288 -2.90 -15.57 8.95
N SER A 289 -2.44 -14.94 10.03
CA SER A 289 -3.22 -13.93 10.74
C SER A 289 -3.32 -12.71 9.84
N ALA A 290 -4.55 -12.30 9.51
CA ALA A 290 -4.77 -11.08 8.75
C ALA A 290 -4.10 -9.88 9.44
N SER A 291 -3.28 -9.14 8.69
CA SER A 291 -2.57 -7.96 9.17
C SER A 291 -3.15 -6.69 8.56
N ILE A 292 -3.33 -5.64 9.37
CA ILE A 292 -3.68 -4.30 8.90
C ILE A 292 -2.40 -3.48 8.91
N SER A 293 -2.08 -2.89 7.75
CA SER A 293 -0.92 -2.02 7.58
C SER A 293 -1.40 -0.60 7.27
N LEU A 294 -0.69 0.39 7.79
CA LEU A 294 -1.00 1.81 7.63
C LEU A 294 0.23 2.53 7.08
N ALA A 295 0.02 3.45 6.15
CA ALA A 295 1.02 4.38 5.64
C ALA A 295 0.76 5.78 6.20
N SER A 296 1.81 6.60 6.26
CA SER A 296 1.72 8.05 6.49
C SER A 296 2.91 8.68 5.80
N SER A 297 2.71 9.83 5.18
CA SER A 297 3.75 10.59 4.50
C SER A 297 3.90 11.95 5.15
N ALA A 298 4.39 11.96 6.39
CA ALA A 298 4.74 13.20 7.07
C ALA A 298 6.00 13.81 6.43
N THR A 299 5.84 14.90 5.67
CA THR A 299 6.98 15.72 5.24
C THR A 299 7.50 16.54 6.40
N LYS A 300 8.78 16.38 6.74
CA LYS A 300 9.43 17.15 7.79
C LYS A 300 9.67 18.58 7.28
N ASP A 301 8.98 19.57 7.86
CA ASP A 301 9.48 20.94 7.81
C ASP A 301 10.82 21.00 8.55
N ALA A 302 11.82 21.61 7.93
CA ALA A 302 13.22 21.56 8.36
C ALA A 302 13.52 22.19 9.75
N ASN A 303 12.51 22.65 10.50
CA ASN A 303 12.68 23.43 11.73
C ASN A 303 11.97 22.90 12.99
N THR A 304 11.62 21.62 13.09
CA THR A 304 11.13 21.09 14.38
C THR A 304 11.53 19.65 14.65
N GLU A 305 12.22 19.43 15.78
CA GLU A 305 12.69 18.13 16.20
C GLU A 305 11.56 17.26 16.78
N SER A 306 11.37 16.08 16.17
CA SER A 306 11.20 14.79 16.84
C SER A 306 10.15 14.66 17.97
N LEU A 307 8.93 15.20 17.80
CA LEU A 307 7.78 14.84 18.66
C LEU A 307 6.76 13.95 17.93
N ALA A 308 6.48 14.18 16.65
CA ALA A 308 5.44 13.45 15.90
C ALA A 308 5.72 11.94 15.77
N VAL A 309 6.97 11.55 15.49
CA VAL A 309 7.37 10.14 15.35
C VAL A 309 7.24 9.39 16.68
N TYR A 310 7.51 10.07 17.80
CA TYR A 310 7.42 9.47 19.14
C TYR A 310 5.95 9.16 19.50
N TRP A 311 5.03 10.08 19.20
CA TRP A 311 3.59 9.86 19.38
C TRP A 311 3.05 8.74 18.49
N MET A 312 3.52 8.65 17.23
CA MET A 312 3.14 7.58 16.31
C MET A 312 3.56 6.20 16.84
N VAL A 313 4.77 6.06 17.37
CA VAL A 313 5.26 4.80 17.96
C VAL A 313 4.50 4.44 19.24
N VAL A 314 4.23 5.41 20.12
CA VAL A 314 3.47 5.18 21.36
C VAL A 314 2.03 4.74 21.05
N CYS A 315 1.37 5.33 20.06
CA CYS A 315 0.00 4.96 19.67
C CYS A 315 -0.08 3.60 18.96
N LEU A 316 0.92 3.24 18.14
CA LEU A 316 0.99 1.90 17.54
C LEU A 316 1.20 0.81 18.60
N LEU A 317 1.98 1.10 19.65
CA LEU A 317 2.18 0.19 20.77
C LEU A 317 0.90 0.02 21.62
N THR A 318 0.13 1.08 21.87
CA THR A 318 -1.16 0.94 22.56
C THR A 318 -2.18 0.16 21.73
N PHE A 319 -2.17 0.33 20.39
CA PHE A 319 -3.03 -0.43 19.49
C PHE A 319 -2.66 -1.93 19.49
N GLN A 320 -1.37 -2.28 19.46
CA GLN A 320 -0.92 -3.68 19.57
C GLN A 320 -1.22 -4.30 20.95
N VAL A 321 -1.13 -3.52 22.03
CA VAL A 321 -1.45 -4.00 23.39
C VAL A 321 -2.95 -4.24 23.55
N LEU A 322 -3.81 -3.41 22.94
CA LEU A 322 -5.26 -3.60 22.94
C LEU A 322 -5.69 -4.83 22.13
N ILE A 323 -4.93 -5.21 21.09
CA ILE A 323 -5.18 -6.45 20.34
C ILE A 323 -4.66 -7.70 21.10
N ARG A 324 -3.62 -7.58 21.93
CA ARG A 324 -3.03 -8.72 22.67
C ARG A 324 -3.68 -9.01 24.02
N ARG A 325 -4.46 -8.10 24.61
CA ARG A 325 -5.20 -8.32 25.87
C ARG A 325 -6.66 -8.70 25.61
N ALA A 326 -6.87 -9.87 25.05
CA ALA A 326 -8.16 -10.58 25.11
C ALA A 326 -7.90 -12.10 25.01
N TYR A 327 -7.44 -12.67 26.11
CA TYR A 327 -7.50 -14.11 26.43
C TYR A 327 -7.80 -14.25 27.92
#